data_AF-A0A511KLW1-F1
#
_entry.id   AF-A0A511KLW1-F1
#
_cell.length_a   1.000
_cell.length_b   1.000
_cell.length_c   1.000
_cell.angle_alpha   90.00
_cell.angle_beta   90.00
_cell.angle_gamma   90.00
#
_symmetry.space_group_name_H-M   'P 1'
#
loop_
_entity.id
_entity.type
_entity.pdbx_description
1 polymer ?
#
loop_
_entity_poly.entity_id
_entity_poly.type
_entity_poly.pdbx_seq_one_letter_code
_entity_poly.pdbx_strand_id
1 'polypeptide(L)'
;MAARVSKRLAIAAKRAASDMGSLEPVPPLAPSTTALGTAYELATAHYLSARPFNVRGLIRVGGANDKGIDLRGRWQWGLPSGENEDSLDYDDGIFAWGKVRPIADDRQRWGEDMSEQEVWQDDEDVEGYDLLRMFEVAVQCKAEAKALGPAIVRELEGTILAETLRRQTRRNLAPFRSPFSFHSSRSPRGVHSQPLGILVSLNGFSEQALRYASASHLPVSLVHLAARDKGKMVESGGKDGGVHAVSASLNETMRRVISEAFVAEHVSYATFKR
;
A
#
# COMPACT_ATOMS: atom_id res chain seq x y z
N MET A 1 -44.05 -61.10 27.10
CA MET A 1 -42.74 -60.84 26.44
C MET A 1 -42.43 -59.36 26.17
N ALA A 2 -43.36 -58.41 26.31
CA ALA A 2 -43.14 -56.99 25.98
C ALA A 2 -42.42 -56.14 27.07
N ALA A 3 -42.38 -56.57 28.33
CA ALA A 3 -41.86 -55.75 29.43
C ALA A 3 -40.32 -55.78 29.62
N ARG A 4 -39.59 -56.70 28.96
CA ARG A 4 -38.13 -56.81 29.06
C ARG A 4 -37.36 -56.01 27.99
N VAL A 5 -38.02 -55.58 26.92
CA VAL A 5 -37.41 -54.80 25.84
C VAL A 5 -37.32 -53.31 26.23
N SER A 6 -38.32 -52.78 26.93
CA SER A 6 -38.39 -51.35 27.29
C SER A 6 -37.34 -50.91 28.33
N LYS A 7 -36.89 -51.80 29.23
CA LYS A 7 -35.82 -51.46 30.19
C LYS A 7 -34.42 -51.38 29.55
N ARG A 8 -34.18 -52.11 28.45
CA ARG A 8 -32.89 -52.04 27.73
C ARG A 8 -32.75 -50.78 26.87
N LEU A 9 -33.84 -50.29 26.30
CA LEU A 9 -33.87 -49.02 25.57
C LEU A 9 -33.70 -47.80 26.49
N ALA A 10 -34.32 -47.80 27.68
CA ALA A 10 -34.18 -46.70 28.63
C ALA A 10 -32.76 -46.57 29.21
N ILE A 11 -32.03 -47.68 29.40
CA ILE A 11 -30.65 -47.67 29.88
C ILE A 11 -29.66 -47.28 28.76
N ALA A 12 -29.93 -47.67 27.51
CA ALA A 12 -29.15 -47.23 26.36
C ALA A 12 -29.31 -45.73 26.07
N ALA A 13 -30.52 -45.18 26.17
CA ALA A 13 -30.78 -43.75 26.02
C ALA A 13 -30.15 -42.92 27.16
N LYS A 14 -30.17 -43.45 28.39
CA LYS A 14 -29.55 -42.77 29.55
C LYS A 14 -28.01 -42.82 29.53
N ARG A 15 -27.41 -43.82 28.88
CA ARG A 15 -25.96 -43.86 28.59
C ARG A 15 -25.57 -42.97 27.42
N ALA A 16 -26.40 -42.83 26.39
CA ALA A 16 -26.18 -41.89 25.30
C ALA A 16 -26.30 -40.42 25.76
N ALA A 17 -27.18 -40.14 26.72
CA ALA A 17 -27.32 -38.80 27.31
C ALA A 17 -26.22 -38.44 28.33
N SER A 18 -25.54 -39.43 28.92
CA SER A 18 -24.40 -39.20 29.84
C SER A 18 -23.04 -39.15 29.12
N ASP A 19 -23.01 -39.50 27.84
CA ASP A 19 -21.81 -39.46 26.99
C ASP A 19 -21.80 -38.25 26.02
N MET A 20 -22.78 -37.35 26.17
CA MET A 20 -22.65 -35.97 25.70
C MET A 20 -21.69 -35.24 26.65
N GLY A 21 -20.42 -35.65 26.62
CA GLY A 21 -19.34 -34.80 27.05
C GLY A 21 -19.55 -33.44 26.40
N SER A 22 -19.44 -32.39 27.20
CA SER A 22 -19.43 -31.01 26.73
C SER A 22 -18.60 -30.96 25.45
N LEU A 23 -19.26 -30.71 24.32
CA LEU A 23 -18.57 -30.46 23.06
C LEU A 23 -17.77 -29.18 23.31
N GLU A 24 -16.54 -29.35 23.77
CA GLU A 24 -15.53 -28.32 23.78
C GLU A 24 -15.59 -27.69 22.38
N PRO A 25 -15.84 -26.38 22.28
CA PRO A 25 -15.95 -25.73 20.97
C PRO A 25 -14.65 -26.02 20.22
N VAL A 26 -14.77 -26.72 19.09
CA VAL A 26 -13.64 -27.00 18.20
C VAL A 26 -12.98 -25.65 17.93
N PRO A 27 -11.70 -25.46 18.30
CA PRO A 27 -11.04 -24.19 18.08
C PRO A 27 -11.14 -23.86 16.58
N PRO A 28 -11.48 -22.62 16.21
CA PRO A 28 -11.63 -22.25 14.81
C PRO A 28 -10.35 -22.65 14.07
N LEU A 29 -10.51 -23.38 12.96
CA LEU A 29 -9.38 -23.81 12.14
C LEU A 29 -8.56 -22.58 11.76
N ALA A 30 -7.24 -22.64 11.98
CA ALA A 30 -6.35 -21.58 11.58
C ALA A 30 -6.54 -21.29 10.09
N PRO A 31 -6.60 -20.00 9.68
CA PRO A 31 -6.80 -19.66 8.29
C PRO A 31 -5.67 -20.23 7.43
N SER A 32 -6.00 -20.67 6.22
CA SER A 32 -4.98 -21.14 5.27
C SER A 32 -4.02 -20.01 4.92
N THR A 33 -2.80 -20.35 4.53
CA THR A 33 -1.78 -19.37 4.12
C THR A 33 -2.25 -18.50 2.95
N THR A 34 -2.97 -19.10 2.00
CA THR A 34 -3.57 -18.39 0.86
C THR A 34 -4.68 -17.44 1.28
N ALA A 35 -5.56 -17.87 2.20
CA ALA A 35 -6.63 -17.01 2.72
C ALA A 35 -6.05 -15.82 3.51
N LEU A 36 -5.05 -16.08 4.35
CA LEU A 36 -4.33 -15.05 5.09
C LEU A 36 -3.62 -14.06 4.16
N GLY A 37 -2.89 -14.56 3.16
CA GLY A 37 -2.19 -13.72 2.18
C GLY A 37 -3.15 -12.82 1.41
N THR A 38 -4.23 -13.40 0.87
CA THR A 38 -5.23 -12.65 0.09
C THR A 38 -5.92 -11.57 0.94
N ALA A 39 -6.34 -11.90 2.16
CA ALA A 39 -6.95 -10.92 3.06
C ALA A 39 -5.96 -9.81 3.44
N TYR A 40 -4.69 -10.15 3.66
CA TYR A 40 -3.65 -9.18 3.98
C TYR A 40 -3.33 -8.24 2.82
N GLU A 41 -3.30 -8.73 1.57
CA GLU A 41 -3.12 -7.91 0.37
C GLU A 41 -4.26 -6.89 0.22
N LEU A 42 -5.51 -7.32 0.42
CA LEU A 42 -6.69 -6.44 0.35
C LEU A 42 -6.67 -5.39 1.47
N ALA A 43 -6.36 -5.81 2.70
CA ALA A 43 -6.24 -4.90 3.83
C ALA A 43 -5.10 -3.87 3.62
N THR A 44 -3.97 -4.32 3.04
CA THR A 44 -2.85 -3.47 2.67
C THR A 44 -3.24 -2.47 1.59
N ALA A 45 -3.95 -2.91 0.55
CA ALA A 45 -4.43 -2.02 -0.51
C ALA A 45 -5.33 -0.91 0.04
N HIS A 46 -6.26 -1.27 0.93
CA HIS A 46 -7.11 -0.31 1.62
C HIS A 46 -6.29 0.68 2.47
N TYR A 47 -5.35 0.17 3.28
CA TYR A 47 -4.52 1.00 4.15
C TYR A 47 -3.63 1.97 3.37
N LEU A 48 -2.93 1.49 2.33
CA LEU A 48 -2.06 2.32 1.50
C LEU A 48 -2.81 3.34 0.64
N SER A 49 -4.09 3.07 0.34
CA SER A 49 -4.95 4.04 -0.38
C SER A 49 -5.36 5.22 0.49
N ALA A 50 -5.35 5.03 1.82
CA ALA A 50 -5.68 6.05 2.80
C ALA A 50 -4.45 6.81 3.30
N ARG A 51 -4.67 7.83 4.15
CA ARG A 51 -3.59 8.58 4.79
C ARG A 51 -2.80 7.66 5.75
N PRO A 52 -1.47 7.82 5.88
CA PRO A 52 -0.63 8.85 5.26
C PRO A 52 -0.11 8.51 3.87
N PHE A 53 -0.40 7.34 3.31
CA PHE A 53 0.24 6.90 2.07
C PHE A 53 -0.42 7.51 0.83
N ASN A 54 -1.75 7.58 0.76
CA ASN A 54 -2.49 8.17 -0.37
C ASN A 54 -2.07 7.60 -1.74
N VAL A 55 -1.81 6.29 -1.80
CA VAL A 55 -1.49 5.60 -3.05
C VAL A 55 -2.77 5.39 -3.85
N ARG A 56 -2.89 6.06 -4.99
CA ARG A 56 -4.07 6.07 -5.83
C ARG A 56 -4.12 4.90 -6.79
N GLY A 57 -5.33 4.40 -7.03
CA GLY A 57 -5.59 3.36 -8.02
C GLY A 57 -4.82 2.07 -7.74
N LEU A 58 -4.68 1.70 -6.47
CA LEU A 58 -4.10 0.42 -6.09
C LEU A 58 -4.97 -0.71 -6.60
N ILE A 59 -4.43 -1.45 -7.56
CA ILE A 59 -5.06 -2.65 -8.12
C ILE A 59 -4.24 -3.86 -7.69
N ARG A 60 -4.95 -4.92 -7.29
CA ARG A 60 -4.34 -6.22 -7.06
C ARG A 60 -4.00 -6.85 -8.40
N VAL A 61 -2.72 -7.16 -8.58
CA VAL A 61 -2.20 -7.84 -9.78
C VAL A 61 -1.65 -9.24 -9.45
N GLY A 62 -1.67 -9.61 -8.16
CA GLY A 62 -1.13 -10.85 -7.65
C GLY A 62 -1.76 -12.14 -8.23
N GLY A 63 -0.93 -13.16 -8.43
CA GLY A 63 -1.25 -14.46 -9.04
C GLY A 63 0.01 -15.21 -9.51
N ALA A 64 -0.12 -16.44 -10.03
CA ALA A 64 1.03 -17.31 -10.34
C ALA A 64 2.10 -16.74 -11.33
N ASN A 65 1.84 -15.59 -11.99
CA ASN A 65 2.73 -14.94 -12.95
C ASN A 65 3.03 -13.46 -12.61
N ASP A 66 2.72 -13.01 -11.41
CA ASP A 66 2.85 -11.62 -10.97
C ASP A 66 4.30 -11.16 -10.74
N LYS A 67 5.25 -12.10 -10.76
CA LYS A 67 6.68 -11.90 -10.54
C LYS A 67 6.98 -11.26 -9.17
N GLY A 68 6.15 -11.57 -8.18
CA GLY A 68 6.31 -11.10 -6.80
C GLY A 68 5.71 -9.72 -6.51
N ILE A 69 4.93 -9.12 -7.41
CA ILE A 69 4.18 -7.89 -7.14
C ILE A 69 2.72 -8.22 -6.88
N ASP A 70 2.22 -7.85 -5.71
CA ASP A 70 0.83 -8.10 -5.32
C ASP A 70 -0.08 -6.93 -5.73
N LEU A 71 0.39 -5.69 -5.56
CA LEU A 71 -0.37 -4.48 -5.89
C LEU A 71 0.41 -3.50 -6.77
N ARG A 72 -0.30 -2.76 -7.61
CA ARG A 72 0.25 -1.66 -8.41
C ARG A 72 -0.62 -0.42 -8.28
N GLY A 73 0.00 0.75 -8.19
CA GLY A 73 -0.71 2.01 -8.04
C GLY A 73 0.15 3.21 -8.37
N ARG A 74 -0.33 4.40 -7.99
CA ARG A 74 0.39 5.67 -8.17
C ARG A 74 0.42 6.44 -6.86
N TRP A 75 1.61 6.67 -6.32
CA TRP A 75 1.80 7.44 -5.10
C TRP A 75 1.84 8.93 -5.41
N GLN A 76 0.94 9.69 -4.78
CA GLN A 76 0.83 11.13 -4.94
C GLN A 76 1.61 11.86 -3.83
N TRP A 77 2.50 12.76 -4.25
CA TRP A 77 3.29 13.64 -3.39
C TRP A 77 3.12 15.09 -3.80
N GLY A 78 3.33 16.02 -2.87
CA GLY A 78 3.49 17.43 -3.22
C GLY A 78 4.17 18.26 -2.14
N LEU A 79 4.38 19.54 -2.46
CA LEU A 79 4.88 20.53 -1.51
C LEU A 79 3.72 20.97 -0.58
N PRO A 80 3.99 21.25 0.70
CA PRO A 80 3.02 21.91 1.57
C PRO A 80 2.74 23.29 1.00
N SER A 81 1.47 23.58 0.73
CA SER A 81 1.02 24.95 0.46
C SER A 81 1.02 25.72 1.79
N GLY A 82 1.40 27.00 1.76
CA GLY A 82 1.53 27.83 2.97
C GLY A 82 0.26 28.00 3.80
N GLU A 83 -0.91 27.63 3.27
CA GLU A 83 -2.20 27.63 3.99
C GLU A 83 -2.44 26.35 4.81
N ASN A 84 -1.62 25.31 4.62
CA ASN A 84 -1.70 24.02 5.29
C ASN A 84 -0.59 23.78 6.32
N GLU A 85 0.27 24.78 6.60
CA GLU A 85 1.30 24.67 7.65
C GLU A 85 0.70 24.66 9.06
N ASP A 86 -0.46 25.32 9.27
CA ASP A 86 -1.06 25.49 10.60
C ASP A 86 -2.15 24.46 10.96
N SER A 87 -2.67 23.67 10.01
CA SER A 87 -3.81 22.76 10.24
C SER A 87 -3.48 21.26 10.21
N LEU A 88 -2.22 20.90 9.97
CA LEU A 88 -1.79 19.51 9.84
C LEU A 88 -0.97 19.08 11.06
N ASP A 89 -1.67 18.78 12.16
CA ASP A 89 -1.21 17.94 13.28
C ASP A 89 -0.97 16.49 12.80
N TYR A 90 -0.17 16.33 11.75
CA TYR A 90 0.28 15.04 11.27
C TYR A 90 1.56 14.70 12.00
N ASP A 91 1.42 13.86 13.01
CA ASP A 91 2.47 13.25 13.81
C ASP A 91 3.68 12.88 12.92
N ASP A 92 4.82 13.55 13.12
CA ASP A 92 6.07 13.41 12.34
C ASP A 92 6.63 11.96 12.35
N GLY A 93 5.99 11.04 13.07
CA GLY A 93 6.51 9.73 13.48
C GLY A 93 6.61 8.64 12.42
N ILE A 94 5.85 8.66 11.31
CA ILE A 94 5.85 7.52 10.36
C ILE A 94 6.99 7.60 9.34
N PHE A 95 7.39 8.80 8.89
CA PHE A 95 8.42 8.96 7.86
C PHE A 95 9.57 9.92 8.21
N ALA A 96 9.42 10.74 9.27
CA ALA A 96 10.37 11.78 9.68
C ALA A 96 10.88 12.63 8.49
N TRP A 97 10.01 13.49 7.93
CA TRP A 97 10.31 14.36 6.78
C TRP A 97 9.93 15.83 7.02
N GLY A 98 10.73 16.73 6.43
CA GLY A 98 10.44 18.17 6.34
C GLY A 98 9.35 18.53 5.30
N LYS A 99 9.59 19.59 4.50
CA LYS A 99 8.62 20.26 3.62
C LYS A 99 8.14 19.49 2.37
N VAL A 100 8.14 18.16 2.32
CA VAL A 100 7.55 17.40 1.19
C VAL A 100 6.85 16.17 1.76
N ARG A 101 5.56 16.00 1.46
CA ARG A 101 4.72 15.01 2.13
C ARG A 101 3.74 14.35 1.14
N PRO A 102 3.27 13.11 1.41
CA PRO A 102 2.12 12.57 0.70
C PRO A 102 0.92 13.48 0.93
N ILE A 103 0.18 13.81 -0.12
CA ILE A 103 -0.92 14.77 -0.01
C ILE A 103 -2.20 14.10 0.45
N ALA A 104 -2.81 14.69 1.48
CA ALA A 104 -4.15 14.39 1.95
C ALA A 104 -5.18 14.48 0.82
N ASP A 105 -6.04 13.48 0.68
CA ASP A 105 -7.23 13.62 -0.14
C ASP A 105 -8.26 14.48 0.61
N ASP A 106 -8.46 15.73 0.18
CA ASP A 106 -9.46 16.63 0.76
C ASP A 106 -10.81 16.59 -0.01
N ARG A 107 -10.89 15.84 -1.11
CA ARG A 107 -12.14 15.73 -1.90
C ARG A 107 -13.27 14.99 -1.19
N GLN A 108 -12.98 14.23 -0.13
CA GLN A 108 -14.01 13.55 0.67
C GLN A 108 -14.71 14.47 1.69
N ARG A 109 -14.25 15.72 1.88
CA ARG A 109 -14.87 16.66 2.83
C ARG A 109 -16.04 17.46 2.24
N TRP A 110 -16.17 17.49 0.91
CA TRP A 110 -17.14 18.33 0.18
C TRP A 110 -18.37 17.55 -0.28
N GLY A 111 -18.81 16.56 0.50
CA GLY A 111 -19.72 15.51 0.05
C GLY A 111 -21.18 15.58 0.50
N GLU A 112 -21.65 16.64 1.19
CA GLU A 112 -23.01 16.59 1.76
C GLU A 112 -23.90 17.84 1.59
N ASP A 113 -23.46 18.95 0.98
CA ASP A 113 -24.30 20.17 0.99
C ASP A 113 -24.28 21.08 -0.26
N MET A 114 -23.86 20.58 -1.43
CA MET A 114 -23.83 21.39 -2.65
C MET A 114 -24.77 20.83 -3.73
N SER A 115 -25.70 21.68 -4.19
CA SER A 115 -26.68 21.36 -5.24
C SER A 115 -26.01 21.02 -6.57
N GLU A 116 -26.58 20.06 -7.31
CA GLU A 116 -26.10 19.51 -8.61
C GLU A 116 -25.81 20.56 -9.73
N GLN A 117 -26.06 21.85 -9.49
CA GLN A 117 -25.93 22.93 -10.48
C GLN A 117 -24.58 23.67 -10.45
N GLU A 118 -23.69 23.40 -9.48
CA GLU A 118 -22.33 24.01 -9.44
C GLU A 118 -21.22 23.12 -10.02
N VAL A 119 -21.56 22.02 -10.70
CA VAL A 119 -20.59 20.94 -11.01
C VAL A 119 -19.75 21.13 -12.28
N TRP A 120 -19.97 22.18 -13.08
CA TRP A 120 -19.05 22.49 -14.20
C TRP A 120 -18.96 23.99 -14.45
N GLN A 121 -18.40 24.74 -13.50
CA GLN A 121 -17.61 25.91 -13.90
C GLN A 121 -16.22 25.39 -14.25
N ASP A 122 -15.75 25.74 -15.45
CA ASP A 122 -14.39 25.48 -15.87
C ASP A 122 -13.45 26.11 -14.82
N ASP A 123 -12.94 25.28 -13.91
CA ASP A 123 -11.89 25.63 -12.95
C ASP A 123 -10.60 25.91 -13.74
N GLU A 124 -10.55 27.07 -14.37
CA GLU A 124 -9.32 27.72 -14.78
C GLU A 124 -8.47 27.90 -13.52
N ASP A 125 -7.34 27.21 -13.50
CA ASP A 125 -6.19 27.51 -12.64
C ASP A 125 -6.46 27.59 -11.13
N VAL A 126 -6.84 26.46 -10.52
CA VAL A 126 -6.62 26.30 -9.07
C VAL A 126 -5.10 26.25 -8.83
N GLU A 127 -4.53 27.42 -8.53
CA GLU A 127 -3.14 27.64 -8.12
C GLU A 127 -2.77 26.72 -6.94
N GLY A 128 -2.24 25.53 -7.22
CA GLY A 128 -1.84 24.57 -6.17
C GLY A 128 -1.60 23.15 -6.67
N TYR A 129 -2.27 22.74 -7.76
CA TYR A 129 -2.14 21.38 -8.29
C TYR A 129 -0.89 21.14 -9.17
N ASP A 130 -0.24 22.19 -9.67
CA ASP A 130 1.00 22.06 -10.46
C ASP A 130 2.20 21.56 -9.63
N LEU A 131 2.10 21.63 -8.30
CA LEU A 131 3.12 21.11 -7.37
C LEU A 131 2.93 19.62 -7.04
N LEU A 132 2.04 18.90 -7.73
CA LEU A 132 1.85 17.47 -7.52
C LEU A 132 2.83 16.64 -8.35
N ARG A 133 3.31 15.55 -7.75
CA ARG A 133 4.07 14.50 -8.44
C ARG A 133 3.44 13.14 -8.17
N MET A 134 3.29 12.37 -9.24
CA MET A 134 2.80 10.99 -9.20
C MET A 134 3.95 10.05 -9.47
N PHE A 135 4.14 9.03 -8.63
CA PHE A 135 5.13 7.98 -8.83
C PHE A 135 4.43 6.64 -9.01
N GLU A 136 4.84 5.83 -9.98
CA GLU A 136 4.35 4.45 -10.00
C GLU A 136 4.94 3.68 -8.83
N VAL A 137 4.08 2.93 -8.16
CA VAL A 137 4.50 2.04 -7.08
C VAL A 137 4.16 0.61 -7.44
N ALA A 138 5.12 -0.27 -7.16
CA ALA A 138 4.94 -1.70 -7.11
C ALA A 138 5.04 -2.14 -5.65
N VAL A 139 4.00 -2.83 -5.18
CA VAL A 139 3.88 -3.25 -3.78
C VAL A 139 3.95 -4.76 -3.71
N GLN A 140 4.82 -5.26 -2.85
CA GLN A 140 4.87 -6.67 -2.47
C GLN A 140 4.38 -6.81 -1.03
N CYS A 141 3.47 -7.74 -0.79
CA CYS A 141 2.83 -8.03 0.49
C CYS A 141 3.27 -9.41 0.96
N LYS A 142 3.76 -9.52 2.20
CA LYS A 142 4.09 -10.82 2.81
C LYS A 142 3.44 -10.96 4.18
N ALA A 143 2.60 -11.97 4.30
CA ALA A 143 1.92 -12.38 5.53
C ALA A 143 2.60 -13.59 6.19
N GLU A 144 3.93 -13.57 6.28
CA GLU A 144 4.71 -14.66 6.88
C GLU A 144 4.63 -14.62 8.41
N ALA A 145 4.76 -15.77 9.08
CA ALA A 145 4.72 -15.86 10.54
C ALA A 145 5.92 -15.19 11.25
N LYS A 146 7.04 -14.99 10.53
CA LYS A 146 8.28 -14.40 11.04
C LYS A 146 8.57 -13.08 10.35
N ALA A 147 9.44 -12.28 10.96
CA ALA A 147 9.96 -11.06 10.34
C ALA A 147 10.74 -11.40 9.06
N LEU A 148 10.58 -10.56 8.02
CA LEU A 148 11.20 -10.79 6.72
C LEU A 148 12.70 -10.51 6.75
N GLY A 149 13.46 -11.38 6.07
CA GLY A 149 14.90 -11.24 5.91
C GLY A 149 15.31 -10.48 4.64
N PRO A 150 16.62 -10.22 4.46
CA PRO A 150 17.15 -9.49 3.30
C PRO A 150 16.94 -10.21 1.96
N ALA A 151 16.60 -11.50 1.96
CA ALA A 151 16.28 -12.24 0.73
C ALA A 151 15.04 -11.68 0.02
N ILE A 152 13.99 -11.34 0.77
CA ILE A 152 12.75 -10.79 0.21
C ILE A 152 12.97 -9.36 -0.31
N VAL A 153 13.82 -8.58 0.36
CA VAL A 153 14.22 -7.25 -0.14
C VAL A 153 14.88 -7.39 -1.52
N ARG A 154 15.82 -8.32 -1.68
CA ARG A 154 16.49 -8.61 -2.96
C ARG A 154 15.52 -9.07 -4.06
N GLU A 155 14.50 -9.84 -3.69
CA GLU A 155 13.44 -10.27 -4.61
C GLU A 155 12.66 -9.06 -5.16
N LEU A 156 12.26 -8.14 -4.27
CA LEU A 156 11.60 -6.90 -4.67
C LEU A 156 12.52 -6.04 -5.55
N GLU A 157 13.79 -5.88 -5.19
CA GLU A 157 14.78 -5.12 -5.96
C GLU A 157 14.92 -5.65 -7.40
N GLY A 158 15.06 -6.97 -7.56
CA GLY A 158 15.11 -7.60 -8.87
C GLY A 158 13.87 -7.31 -9.71
N THR A 159 12.72 -7.20 -9.05
CA THR A 159 11.44 -6.88 -9.70
C THR A 159 11.35 -5.43 -10.14
N ILE A 160 11.79 -4.48 -9.31
CA ILE A 160 11.88 -3.05 -9.65
C ILE A 160 12.84 -2.84 -10.83
N LEU A 161 14.00 -3.49 -10.82
CA LEU A 161 14.98 -3.44 -11.91
C LEU A 161 14.39 -3.97 -13.21
N ALA A 162 13.74 -5.14 -13.17
CA ALA A 162 13.10 -5.72 -14.34
C ALA A 162 12.00 -4.81 -14.91
N GLU A 163 11.21 -4.16 -14.06
CA GLU A 163 10.18 -3.21 -14.47
C GLU A 163 10.80 -1.95 -15.10
N THR A 164 11.87 -1.41 -14.51
CA THR A 164 12.62 -0.26 -15.04
C THR A 164 13.16 -0.56 -16.45
N LEU A 165 13.79 -1.73 -16.63
CA LEU A 165 14.31 -2.17 -17.93
C LEU A 165 13.21 -2.36 -18.97
N ARG A 166 12.08 -3.01 -18.61
CA ARG A 166 10.94 -3.17 -19.53
C ARG A 166 10.41 -1.84 -20.03
N ARG A 167 10.39 -0.83 -19.17
CA ARG A 167 9.93 0.53 -19.52
C ARG A 167 10.88 1.24 -20.44
N GLN A 168 12.18 1.15 -20.16
CA GLN A 168 13.21 1.70 -21.05
C GLN A 168 13.10 1.07 -22.45
N THR A 169 12.99 -0.26 -22.53
CA THR A 169 12.82 -0.96 -23.81
C THR A 169 11.54 -0.53 -24.54
N ARG A 170 10.40 -0.43 -23.85
CA ARG A 170 9.14 0.06 -24.46
C ARG A 170 9.25 1.50 -24.97
N ARG A 171 9.93 2.39 -24.24
CA ARG A 171 10.17 3.77 -24.68
C ARG A 171 11.04 3.82 -25.93
N ASN A 172 12.04 2.95 -26.03
CA ASN A 172 12.96 2.88 -27.17
C ASN A 172 12.32 2.26 -28.42
N LEU A 173 11.27 1.44 -28.27
CA LEU A 173 10.59 0.76 -29.37
C LEU A 173 9.34 1.51 -29.88
N ALA A 174 8.99 2.67 -29.32
CA ALA A 174 7.87 3.47 -29.82
C ALA A 174 8.21 4.04 -31.22
N PRO A 175 7.50 3.64 -32.29
CA PRO A 175 7.78 4.14 -33.63
C PRO A 175 7.28 5.58 -33.73
N PHE A 176 8.12 6.46 -34.27
CA PHE A 176 7.85 7.89 -34.49
C PHE A 176 7.93 8.80 -33.24
N ARG A 177 9.17 9.21 -32.90
CA ARG A 177 9.40 10.45 -32.15
C ARG A 177 9.70 11.56 -33.14
N SER A 178 8.83 12.57 -33.19
CA SER A 178 9.05 13.80 -33.94
C SER A 178 10.44 14.40 -33.59
N PRO A 179 11.27 14.76 -34.59
CA PRO A 179 12.56 15.43 -34.35
C PRO A 179 12.41 16.82 -33.69
N PHE A 180 11.20 17.36 -33.61
CA PHE A 180 10.92 18.66 -33.00
C PHE A 180 10.55 18.58 -31.50
N SER A 181 10.52 17.39 -30.91
CA SER A 181 10.35 17.23 -29.46
C SER A 181 11.70 17.37 -28.76
N PHE A 182 12.15 18.63 -28.59
CA PHE A 182 13.22 18.96 -27.66
C PHE A 182 12.90 18.34 -26.30
N HIS A 183 13.79 17.45 -25.85
CA HIS A 183 13.64 16.73 -24.60
C HIS A 183 13.80 17.71 -23.44
N SER A 184 12.68 18.18 -22.89
CA SER A 184 12.65 18.33 -21.44
C SER A 184 12.46 16.94 -20.86
N SER A 185 13.40 16.50 -20.03
CA SER A 185 13.20 15.35 -19.13
C SER A 185 12.06 15.57 -18.13
N ARG A 186 11.44 16.75 -18.13
CA ARG A 186 10.23 17.07 -17.37
C ARG A 186 9.01 16.57 -18.14
N SER A 187 8.33 15.57 -17.60
CA SER A 187 6.90 15.40 -17.85
C SER A 187 6.17 16.47 -17.04
N PRO A 188 5.71 17.59 -17.63
CA PRO A 188 5.25 18.75 -16.86
C PRO A 188 3.95 18.48 -16.09
N ARG A 189 3.23 17.39 -16.41
CA ARG A 189 2.01 16.93 -15.73
C ARG A 189 1.91 15.39 -15.66
N GLY A 190 3.06 14.70 -15.57
CA GLY A 190 3.13 13.26 -15.84
C GLY A 190 3.88 12.44 -14.80
N VAL A 191 3.46 11.18 -14.70
CA VAL A 191 3.98 10.16 -13.78
C VAL A 191 5.50 10.01 -13.90
N HIS A 192 6.19 10.02 -12.75
CA HIS A 192 7.64 9.93 -12.66
C HIS A 192 8.15 8.62 -13.29
N SER A 193 9.27 8.72 -14.00
CA SER A 193 9.76 7.65 -14.87
C SER A 193 10.38 6.47 -14.12
N GLN A 194 10.86 6.70 -12.89
CA GLN A 194 11.43 5.69 -12.00
C GLN A 194 10.32 5.07 -11.14
N PRO A 195 10.08 3.75 -11.25
CA PRO A 195 9.14 3.06 -10.37
C PRO A 195 9.72 2.95 -8.95
N LEU A 196 8.82 3.05 -7.98
CA LEU A 196 9.09 2.94 -6.55
C LEU A 196 8.66 1.56 -6.04
N GLY A 197 9.45 0.97 -5.15
CA GLY A 197 9.10 -0.30 -4.50
C GLY A 197 8.61 -0.11 -3.08
N ILE A 198 7.57 -0.83 -2.69
CA ILE A 198 7.09 -0.90 -1.31
C ILE A 198 6.99 -2.37 -0.91
N LEU A 199 7.76 -2.79 0.10
CA LEU A 199 7.61 -4.10 0.71
C LEU A 199 6.81 -3.96 2.00
N VAL A 200 5.69 -4.67 2.09
CA VAL A 200 4.78 -4.63 3.23
C VAL A 200 4.79 -5.97 3.96
N SER A 201 5.11 -5.95 5.25
CA SER A 201 5.23 -7.15 6.10
C SER A 201 4.23 -7.16 7.24
N LEU A 202 3.57 -8.31 7.45
CA LEU A 202 2.61 -8.50 8.54
C LEU A 202 3.28 -8.56 9.93
N ASN A 203 4.50 -9.12 10.00
CA ASN A 203 5.24 -9.30 11.26
C ASN A 203 6.61 -8.59 11.22
N GLY A 204 6.74 -7.54 10.40
CA GLY A 204 7.90 -6.68 10.34
C GLY A 204 9.12 -7.27 9.62
N PHE A 205 10.29 -6.70 9.91
CA PHE A 205 11.55 -6.94 9.21
C PHE A 205 12.67 -7.25 10.19
N SER A 206 13.61 -8.11 9.79
CA SER A 206 14.84 -8.30 10.57
C SER A 206 15.75 -7.07 10.47
N GLU A 207 16.63 -6.90 11.45
CA GLU A 207 17.63 -5.82 11.42
C GLU A 207 18.51 -5.89 10.17
N GLN A 208 18.86 -7.10 9.74
CA GLN A 208 19.62 -7.32 8.50
C GLN A 208 18.84 -6.85 7.26
N ALA A 209 17.52 -7.07 7.21
CA ALA A 209 16.67 -6.59 6.12
C ALA A 209 16.60 -5.06 6.10
N LEU A 210 16.44 -4.43 7.26
CA LEU A 210 16.43 -2.96 7.40
C LEU A 210 17.77 -2.34 6.95
N ARG A 211 18.89 -2.87 7.45
CA ARG A 211 20.24 -2.42 7.06
C ARG A 211 20.47 -2.61 5.57
N TYR A 212 20.11 -3.77 5.01
CA TYR A 212 20.24 -4.04 3.59
C TYR A 212 19.43 -3.04 2.74
N ALA A 213 18.14 -2.86 3.06
CA ALA A 213 17.28 -1.93 2.34
C ALA A 213 17.78 -0.48 2.43
N SER A 214 18.30 -0.06 3.58
CA SER A 214 18.88 1.29 3.75
C SER A 214 20.11 1.53 2.86
N ALA A 215 20.89 0.48 2.57
CA ALA A 215 22.06 0.53 1.70
C ALA A 215 21.73 0.29 0.22
N SER A 216 20.46 0.03 -0.11
CA SER A 216 20.03 -0.23 -1.48
C SER A 216 20.08 1.02 -2.35
N HIS A 217 20.54 0.83 -3.60
CA HIS A 217 20.57 1.86 -4.63
C HIS A 217 19.26 1.94 -5.42
N LEU A 218 18.24 1.16 -5.05
CA LEU A 218 16.91 1.23 -5.63
C LEU A 218 15.96 1.96 -4.68
N PRO A 219 14.96 2.69 -5.19
CA PRO A 219 14.03 3.41 -4.34
C PRO A 219 13.04 2.43 -3.68
N VAL A 220 13.33 2.03 -2.45
CA VAL A 220 12.57 1.03 -1.69
C VAL A 220 12.08 1.60 -0.38
N SER A 221 10.81 1.32 -0.07
CA SER A 221 10.21 1.51 1.26
C SER A 221 9.91 0.15 1.90
N LEU A 222 10.15 0.06 3.20
CA LEU A 222 9.71 -1.06 4.02
C LEU A 222 8.58 -0.59 4.95
N VAL A 223 7.46 -1.30 4.96
CA VAL A 223 6.29 -0.94 5.77
C VAL A 223 5.85 -2.15 6.59
N HIS A 224 5.78 -2.00 7.90
CA HIS A 224 5.25 -2.99 8.81
C HIS A 224 3.79 -2.66 9.12
N LEU A 225 2.87 -3.45 8.58
CA LEU A 225 1.44 -3.34 8.87
C LEU A 225 0.99 -4.55 9.69
N ALA A 226 0.78 -4.37 10.99
CA ALA A 226 0.31 -5.45 11.85
C ALA A 226 -1.22 -5.55 11.81
N ALA A 227 -1.75 -6.77 11.74
CA ALA A 227 -3.17 -7.03 11.92
C ALA A 227 -3.51 -7.09 13.41
N ARG A 228 -4.55 -6.37 13.84
CA ARG A 228 -5.06 -6.46 15.22
C ARG A 228 -5.64 -7.84 15.52
N ASP A 229 -6.37 -8.40 14.56
CA ASP A 229 -6.96 -9.73 14.63
C ASP A 229 -6.88 -10.41 13.26
N LYS A 230 -6.01 -11.41 13.14
CA LYS A 230 -5.78 -12.14 11.88
C LYS A 230 -7.00 -12.97 11.48
N GLY A 231 -7.78 -13.48 12.43
CA GLY A 231 -8.98 -14.26 12.17
C GLY A 231 -10.05 -13.38 11.53
N LYS A 232 -10.38 -12.26 12.19
CA LYS A 232 -11.35 -11.29 11.66
C LYS A 232 -10.92 -10.67 10.34
N MET A 233 -9.61 -10.42 10.16
CA MET A 233 -9.07 -9.97 8.87
C MET A 233 -9.36 -10.96 7.76
N VAL A 234 -9.21 -12.25 8.00
CA VAL A 234 -9.50 -13.29 7.01
C VAL A 234 -11.00 -13.45 6.78
N GLU A 235 -11.80 -13.50 7.85
CA GLU A 235 -13.25 -13.64 7.78
C GLU A 235 -13.93 -12.51 7.00
N SER A 236 -13.43 -11.29 7.13
CA SER A 236 -13.93 -10.11 6.41
C SER A 236 -13.40 -9.99 4.97
N GLY A 237 -12.46 -10.86 4.57
CA GLY A 237 -11.72 -10.72 3.32
C GLY A 237 -10.86 -9.45 3.25
N GLY A 238 -10.33 -8.99 4.39
CA GLY A 238 -9.47 -7.81 4.49
C GLY A 238 -10.22 -6.47 4.61
N LYS A 239 -11.55 -6.49 4.74
CA LYS A 239 -12.37 -5.27 4.92
C LYS A 239 -12.39 -4.78 6.37
N ASP A 240 -12.49 -5.72 7.31
CA ASP A 240 -12.52 -5.51 8.76
C ASP A 240 -11.35 -6.27 9.42
N GLY A 241 -10.93 -5.90 10.63
CA GLY A 241 -9.77 -6.54 11.32
C GLY A 241 -8.50 -5.70 11.35
N GLY A 242 -8.54 -4.51 10.75
CA GLY A 242 -7.68 -3.36 11.04
C GLY A 242 -6.18 -3.67 11.01
N VAL A 243 -5.59 -3.70 9.82
CA VAL A 243 -4.15 -3.49 9.73
C VAL A 243 -3.83 -2.06 10.16
N HIS A 244 -2.72 -1.88 10.87
CA HIS A 244 -2.23 -0.57 11.28
C HIS A 244 -0.72 -0.51 11.08
N ALA A 245 -0.20 0.67 10.73
CA ALA A 245 1.23 0.85 10.65
C ALA A 245 1.87 0.75 12.04
N VAL A 246 2.88 -0.10 12.14
CA VAL A 246 3.77 -0.21 13.30
C VAL A 246 5.07 0.55 13.02
N SER A 247 5.57 0.45 11.79
CA SER A 247 6.73 1.22 11.34
C SER A 247 6.74 1.34 9.83
N ALA A 248 7.38 2.40 9.32
CA ALA A 248 7.70 2.54 7.92
C ALA A 248 9.10 3.13 7.77
N SER A 249 9.79 2.77 6.71
CA SER A 249 11.09 3.37 6.37
C SER A 249 11.17 3.62 4.87
N LEU A 250 11.88 4.70 4.53
CA LEU A 250 12.29 5.04 3.17
C LEU A 250 13.81 5.03 3.14
N ASN A 251 14.41 4.35 2.17
CA ASN A 251 15.84 4.43 1.98
C ASN A 251 16.27 5.73 1.30
N GLU A 252 17.57 6.02 1.33
CA GLU A 252 18.11 7.28 0.81
C GLU A 252 17.79 7.49 -0.68
N THR A 253 17.85 6.42 -1.47
CA THR A 253 17.52 6.49 -2.90
C THR A 253 16.06 6.91 -3.13
N MET A 254 15.11 6.32 -2.39
CA MET A 254 13.70 6.71 -2.48
C MET A 254 13.50 8.17 -2.08
N ARG A 255 14.18 8.60 -1.01
CA ARG A 255 14.12 9.99 -0.56
C ARG A 255 14.64 10.94 -1.63
N ARG A 256 15.78 10.62 -2.23
CA ARG A 256 16.37 11.41 -3.32
C ARG A 256 15.45 11.50 -4.53
N VAL A 257 14.89 10.38 -5.00
CA VAL A 257 13.97 10.34 -6.15
C VAL A 257 12.75 11.22 -5.92
N ILE A 258 12.19 11.19 -4.71
CA ILE A 258 11.05 12.04 -4.34
C ILE A 258 11.49 13.51 -4.34
N SER A 259 12.56 13.87 -3.63
CA SER A 259 13.05 15.25 -3.52
C SER A 259 13.43 15.87 -4.86
N GLU A 260 14.18 15.15 -5.70
CA GLU A 260 14.64 15.63 -7.02
C GLU A 260 13.47 15.99 -7.94
N ALA A 261 12.31 15.33 -7.78
CA ALA A 261 11.12 15.65 -8.57
C ALA A 261 10.56 17.06 -8.30
N PHE A 262 10.95 17.71 -7.19
CA PHE A 262 10.50 19.04 -6.78
C PHE A 262 11.60 20.11 -6.85
N VAL A 263 12.89 19.75 -6.80
CA VAL A 263 14.01 20.72 -6.87
C VAL A 263 14.05 21.50 -8.20
N ALA A 264 13.59 20.91 -9.30
CA ALA A 264 13.58 21.57 -10.60
C ALA A 264 12.70 22.84 -10.67
N GLU A 265 11.73 23.02 -9.77
CA GLU A 265 10.79 24.14 -9.79
C GLU A 265 11.23 25.35 -8.96
N HIS A 266 12.07 25.17 -7.93
CA HIS A 266 12.58 26.31 -7.15
C HIS A 266 13.46 27.24 -8.00
N VAL A 267 14.17 26.73 -9.00
CA VAL A 267 14.95 27.56 -9.92
C VAL A 267 14.04 28.36 -10.87
N SER A 268 12.88 27.81 -11.26
CA SER A 268 11.97 28.48 -12.20
C SER A 268 11.15 29.59 -11.51
N TYR A 269 10.65 29.36 -10.29
CA TYR A 269 9.90 30.36 -9.52
C TYR A 269 10.77 31.54 -9.07
N ALA A 270 12.04 31.30 -8.74
CA ALA A 270 12.98 32.39 -8.39
C ALA A 270 13.32 33.29 -9.59
N THR A 271 13.16 32.79 -10.82
CA THR A 271 13.48 33.54 -12.05
C THR A 271 12.27 34.33 -12.56
N PHE A 272 11.04 33.93 -12.23
CA PHE A 272 9.80 34.62 -12.64
C PHE A 272 9.38 35.76 -11.68
N LYS A 273 9.99 35.85 -10.49
CA LYS A 273 9.76 36.95 -9.51
C LYS A 273 10.81 38.08 -9.61
N ARG A 274 11.43 38.30 -10.77
CA ARG A 274 12.29 39.47 -11.03
C ARG A 274 11.79 40.29 -12.20
#